data_AF-A0A292YHI5-F1
#
_entry.id   AF-A0A292YHI5-F1
#
_cell.length_a   1.000
_cell.length_b   1.000
_cell.length_c   1.000
_cell.angle_alpha   90.00
_cell.angle_beta   90.00
_cell.angle_gamma   90.00
#
_symmetry.space_group_name_H-M   'P 1'
#
loop_
_entity.id
_entity.type
_entity.pdbx_description
1 polymer ?
#
loop_
_entity_poly.entity_id
_entity_poly.type
_entity_poly.pdbx_seq_one_letter_code
_entity_poly.pdbx_strand_id
1 'polypeptide(L)' 'MQVLVIYDVENDRIRSKVANACKDYGLQRIQFSAFRGDLSANRMEELFFRLKKILGVDKGNIQMYPMCEKDLKQARGTES' A
#
# COMPACT_ATOMS: atom_id res chain seq x y z
N MET A 1 -4.41 12.64 3.93
CA MET A 1 -5.40 11.59 4.24
C MET A 1 -4.65 10.30 4.45
N GLN A 2 -5.04 9.52 5.45
CA GLN A 2 -4.34 8.28 5.76
C GLN A 2 -4.77 7.19 4.78
N VAL A 3 -3.82 6.42 4.27
CA VAL A 3 -4.07 5.36 3.31
C VAL A 3 -3.42 4.08 3.81
N LEU A 4 -4.18 2.99 3.76
CA LEU A 4 -3.71 1.63 3.96
C LEU A 4 -3.59 0.94 2.60
N VAL A 5 -2.41 0.46 2.27
CA VAL A 5 -2.15 -0.36 1.08
C VAL A 5 -1.93 -1.80 1.54
N ILE A 6 -2.71 -2.72 1.01
CA ILE A 6 -2.57 -4.16 1.24
C ILE A 6 -2.35 -4.81 -0.12
N TYR A 7 -1.40 -5.75 -0.19
CA TYR A 7 -1.21 -6.51 -1.41
C TYR A 7 -0.96 -7.99 -1.13
N ASP A 8 -1.22 -8.81 -2.14
CA ASP A 8 -0.83 -10.20 -2.20
C ASP A 8 -0.26 -10.45 -3.59
N VAL A 9 1.03 -10.75 -3.68
CA VAL A 9 1.78 -10.82 -4.95
C VAL A 9 2.72 -12.01 -4.89
N GLU A 10 2.46 -13.00 -5.75
CA GLU A 10 3.21 -14.26 -5.82
C GLU A 10 4.66 -14.02 -6.27
N ASN A 11 4.85 -13.20 -7.31
CA ASN A 11 6.16 -12.95 -7.89
C ASN A 11 7.01 -12.02 -7.01
N ASP A 12 8.09 -12.55 -6.42
CA ASP A 12 9.01 -11.83 -5.52
C ASP A 12 9.58 -10.54 -6.10
N ARG A 13 9.88 -10.52 -7.41
CA ARG A 13 10.42 -9.34 -8.08
C ARG A 13 9.36 -8.25 -8.19
N ILE A 14 8.12 -8.62 -8.50
CA ILE A 14 7.00 -7.67 -8.57
C ILE A 14 6.64 -7.18 -7.17
N ARG A 15 6.59 -8.08 -6.18
CA ARG A 15 6.36 -7.74 -4.77
C ARG A 15 7.39 -6.72 -4.26
N SER A 16 8.66 -6.90 -4.61
CA SER A 16 9.73 -5.95 -4.28
C SER A 16 9.54 -4.59 -4.95
N LYS A 17 9.09 -4.55 -6.20
CA LYS A 17 8.77 -3.29 -6.90
C LYS A 17 7.57 -2.57 -6.27
N VAL A 18 6.51 -3.30 -5.92
CA VAL A 18 5.34 -2.76 -5.21
C VAL A 18 5.76 -2.15 -3.88
N ALA A 19 6.58 -2.87 -3.11
CA ALA A 19 7.13 -2.39 -1.85
C ALA A 19 7.95 -1.09 -2.01
N ASN A 20 8.82 -1.04 -3.00
CA ASN A 20 9.64 0.16 -3.27
C ASN A 20 8.78 1.34 -3.72
N ALA A 21 7.78 1.10 -4.59
CA ALA A 21 6.84 2.15 -4.97
C ALA A 21 6.08 2.72 -3.77
N CYS A 22 5.64 1.89 -2.81
CA CYS A 22 5.01 2.39 -1.58
C CYS A 22 5.97 3.28 -0.77
N LYS A 23 7.24 2.88 -0.63
CA LYS A 23 8.27 3.67 0.07
C LYS A 23 8.57 5.01 -0.61
N ASP A 24 8.65 5.03 -1.94
CA ASP A 24 8.88 6.26 -2.73
C ASP A 24 7.79 7.31 -2.50
N TYR A 25 6.57 6.87 -2.18
CA TYR A 25 5.45 7.77 -1.84
C TYR A 25 5.40 8.16 -0.36
N GLY A 26 6.41 7.76 0.43
CA GLY A 26 6.50 8.08 1.86
C GLY A 26 5.63 7.19 2.74
N LEU A 27 5.10 6.08 2.22
CA LEU A 27 4.35 5.13 3.05
C LEU A 27 5.30 4.29 3.91
N GLN A 28 4.94 4.13 5.18
CA GLN A 28 5.65 3.27 6.11
C GLN A 28 5.18 1.82 5.96
N ARG A 29 6.12 0.88 5.93
CA ARG A 29 5.82 -0.55 5.97
C ARG A 29 5.34 -0.93 7.36
N ILE A 30 4.16 -1.55 7.45
CA ILE A 30 3.57 -2.00 8.72
C ILE A 30 3.42 -3.53 8.81
N GLN A 31 3.50 -4.24 7.69
CA GLN A 31 3.52 -5.71 7.62
C GLN A 31 4.30 -6.13 6.35
N PHE A 32 4.56 -7.44 6.18
CA PHE A 32 5.24 -7.96 4.99
C PHE A 32 4.59 -7.54 3.66
N SER A 33 3.27 -7.46 3.63
CA SER A 33 2.47 -7.09 2.48
C SER A 33 1.49 -5.93 2.75
N ALA A 34 1.83 -5.05 3.70
CA ALA A 34 1.03 -3.86 3.96
C ALA A 34 1.87 -2.61 4.29
N PHE A 35 1.36 -1.47 3.83
CA PHE A 35 1.92 -0.14 4.05
C PHE A 35 0.85 0.84 4.50
N ARG A 36 1.24 1.84 5.29
CA ARG A 36 0.36 2.92 5.73
C ARG A 36 1.08 4.26 5.73
N GLY A 37 0.37 5.34 5.43
CA GLY A 37 0.91 6.69 5.51
C GLY A 37 -0.07 7.75 5.04
N ASP A 38 0.38 9.01 5.08
CA ASP A 38 -0.42 10.13 4.61
C ASP A 38 -0.19 10.40 3.12
N LEU A 39 -1.28 10.49 2.36
CA LEU A 39 -1.29 10.91 0.96
C LEU A 39 -2.41 11.92 0.72
N SER A 40 -2.20 12.81 -0.26
CA SER A 40 -3.30 13.54 -0.89
C SER A 40 -4.07 12.61 -1.83
N ALA A 41 -5.31 12.96 -2.18
CA ALA A 41 -6.13 12.18 -3.11
C ALA A 41 -5.40 11.96 -4.46
N ASN A 42 -4.81 13.02 -5.02
CA ASN A 42 -4.06 12.94 -6.28
C ASN A 42 -2.88 11.98 -6.18
N ARG A 43 -2.11 12.03 -5.08
CA ARG A 43 -0.96 11.13 -4.88
C ARG A 43 -1.40 9.68 -4.67
N MET A 44 -2.57 9.47 -4.05
CA MET A 44 -3.16 8.14 -3.89
C MET A 44 -3.54 7.53 -5.25
N GLU A 45 -4.21 8.30 -6.12
CA GLU A 45 -4.56 7.86 -7.48
C GLU A 45 -3.31 7.58 -8.33
N GLU A 46 -2.31 8.47 -8.25
CA GLU A 46 -1.04 8.30 -8.94
C GLU A 46 -0.31 7.02 -8.50
N LEU A 47 -0.23 6.78 -7.19
CA LEU A 47 0.33 5.55 -6.64
C LEU A 47 -0.46 4.32 -7.13
N PHE A 48 -1.79 4.35 -7.07
CA PHE A 48 -2.62 3.23 -7.53
C PHE A 48 -2.34 2.89 -8.99
N PHE A 49 -2.25 3.89 -9.86
CA PHE A 49 -1.93 3.68 -11.26
C PHE A 49 -0.51 3.13 -11.47
N ARG A 50 0.48 3.62 -10.71
CA ARG A 50 1.85 3.08 -10.72
C ARG A 50 1.87 1.63 -10.26
N LEU A 51 1.16 1.28 -9.19
CA LEU A 51 1.07 -0.09 -8.68
C LEU A 51 0.39 -1.03 -9.68
N LYS A 52 -0.69 -0.59 -10.34
CA LYS A 52 -1.35 -1.33 -11.41
C LYS A 52 -0.40 -1.62 -12.58
N LYS A 53 0.43 -0.64 -12.98
CA LYS A 53 1.46 -0.82 -14.01
C LYS A 53 2.56 -1.79 -13.58
N ILE A 54 2.97 -1.75 -12.31
CA ILE A 54 3.97 -2.67 -11.76
C ILE A 54 3.45 -4.11 -11.75
N LEU A 55 2.19 -4.31 -11.36
CA LEU A 55 1.54 -5.63 -11.36
C LEU A 55 1.38 -6.16 -12.79
N GLY A 56 0.98 -5.30 -13.73
CA GLY A 56 0.90 -5.67 -15.15
C GLY A 56 -0.04 -6.86 -15.39
N VAL A 57 0.52 -7.96 -15.89
CA VAL A 57 -0.18 -9.23 -16.14
C VAL A 57 0.15 -10.32 -15.11
N ASP A 58 1.01 -10.01 -14.14
CA ASP A 58 1.36 -10.95 -13.07
C ASP A 58 0.15 -11.17 -12.14
N LYS A 59 0.09 -12.36 -11.53
CA LYS A 59 -0.92 -12.68 -10.54
C LYS A 59 -0.67 -11.91 -9.25
N GLY A 60 -1.70 -11.21 -8.81
CA GLY A 60 -1.71 -10.56 -7.51
C GLY A 60 -2.95 -9.71 -7.30
N ASN A 61 -3.11 -9.24 -6.07
CA ASN A 61 -4.17 -8.36 -5.64
C ASN A 61 -3.54 -7.17 -4.92
N ILE A 62 -3.96 -5.95 -5.27
CA ILE A 62 -3.50 -4.72 -4.61
C ILE A 62 -4.74 -3.90 -4.28
N GLN A 63 -4.90 -3.56 -3.02
CA GLN A 63 -6.03 -2.80 -2.50
C GLN A 63 -5.52 -1.58 -1.74
N MET A 64 -6.19 -0.44 -1.94
CA MET A 64 -5.88 0.81 -1.27
C MET A 64 -7.13 1.35 -0.60
N TYR A 65 -7.04 1.57 0.70
CA TYR A 65 -8.14 2.04 1.54
C TYR A 65 -7.82 3.40 2.11
N PRO A 66 -8.58 4.45 1.77
CA PRO A 66 -8.53 5.69 2.52
C PRO A 66 -9.11 5.44 3.91
N MET A 67 -8.43 5.91 4.94
CA MET A 67 -8.77 5.73 6.35
C MET A 67 -8.99 7.11 6.96
N CYS A 68 -10.08 7.26 7.72
CA CYS A 68 -10.27 8.48 8.50
C CYS A 68 -9.56 8.37 9.86
N GLU A 69 -9.43 9.50 10.58
CA GLU A 69 -8.79 9.51 11.90
C GLU A 69 -9.48 8.57 12.90
N LYS A 70 -10.80 8.44 12.79
CA LYS A 70 -11.58 7.54 13.65
C LYS A 70 -11.21 6.06 13.42
N ASP A 71 -10.92 5.68 12.17
CA ASP A 71 -10.50 4.32 11.83
C ASP A 71 -9.12 4.02 12.40
N LEU A 72 -8.20 4.99 12.31
CA LEU A 72 -6.85 4.85 12.84
C LEU A 72 -6.81 4.67 14.37
N LYS A 73 -7.63 5.42 15.12
CA LYS A 73 -7.72 5.28 16.58
C LYS A 73 -8.25 3.91 17.01
N GLN A 74 -9.05 3.29 16.16
CA GLN A 74 -9.62 1.96 16.39
C GLN A 74 -8.74 0.84 15.84
N ALA A 75 -7.73 1.15 15.03
CA ALA A 75 -6.80 0.15 14.55
C ALA A 75 -6.18 -0.62 15.73
N ARG A 76 -6.09 -1.94 15.57
CA ARG A 76 -5.44 -2.86 16.50
C ARG A 76 -4.44 -3.67 15.69
N GLY A 77 -3.24 -3.80 16.22
CA GLY A 77 -2.19 -4.67 15.71
C GLY A 77 -1.39 -5.19 16.88
N THR A 78 -0.87 -6.39 16.75
CA THR A 78 0.13 -6.93 17.68
C THR A 78 1.50 -6.67 17.09
N GLU A 79 2.33 -5.91 17.79
CA GLU A 79 3.76 -5.85 17.50
C GLU A 79 4.37 -7.13 18.12
N SER A 80 5.14 -7.87 17.33
CA SER A 80 5.92 -9.03 17.81
C SER A 80 7.34 -8.57 18.12
#